data_AF-A0A959DI79-F1
#
_entry.id   AF-A0A959DI79-F1
#
_cell.length_a   1.000
_cell.length_b   1.000
_cell.length_c   1.000
_cell.angle_alpha   90.00
_cell.angle_beta   90.00
_cell.angle_gamma   90.00
#
_symmetry.space_group_name_H-M   'P 1'
#
loop_
_entity.id
_entity.type
_entity.pdbx_description
1 polymer ?
#
loop_
_entity_poly.entity_id
_entity_poly.type
_entity_poly.pdbx_seq_one_letter_code
_entity_poly.pdbx_strand_id
1 'polypeptide(L)'
;KIAMDEACWRLEQAGRPEGFIACFDADSRCDANYFQALVRHFRNHPECPAASIYFEHPLMGSDHPPEVYTAILSYELHLRYYIQAQRWAGFPHAFHTVGSSMAVRCSAYQQQGGMNKRKAGEDFYFIHKFTPLAGFAQLTEARVIPSPRPSHRVPFGTGKAVRDMLEQGGSYLSYPPESFIELKDFLTCLPSFYEQPAPWKERRMSSVLREFLIMQGFEHKLSELLLHSASYATFRGRFFRWFNAFLVMKYLHFARSKGRADVPASLAARWLLEERGQLPEQKDDYALLSRYREIERMRD
;
A
#
# COMPACT_ATOMS: atom_id res chain seq x y z
N LYS A 1 -1.65 -2.88 -19.00
CA LYS A 1 -0.43 -2.94 -19.87
C LYS A 1 -0.63 -2.25 -21.21
N ILE A 2 -1.49 -2.75 -22.11
CA ILE A 2 -1.65 -2.21 -23.48
C ILE A 2 -1.88 -0.70 -23.49
N ALA A 3 -2.80 -0.18 -22.67
CA ALA A 3 -3.08 1.25 -22.60
C ALA A 3 -1.88 2.10 -22.13
N MET A 4 -1.06 1.58 -21.20
CA MET A 4 0.13 2.30 -20.72
C MET A 4 1.27 2.24 -21.75
N ASP A 5 1.45 1.11 -22.44
CA ASP A 5 2.41 0.98 -23.54
C ASP A 5 2.05 1.97 -24.67
N GLU A 6 0.77 2.06 -25.03
CA GLU A 6 0.26 3.02 -26.02
C GLU A 6 0.45 4.48 -25.55
N ALA A 7 0.17 4.79 -24.28
CA ALA A 7 0.38 6.12 -23.73
C ALA A 7 1.87 6.51 -23.76
N CYS A 8 2.77 5.59 -23.38
CA CYS A 8 4.21 5.77 -23.47
C CYS A 8 4.63 6.05 -24.92
N TRP A 9 4.20 5.23 -25.87
CA TRP A 9 4.51 5.43 -27.28
C TRP A 9 4.03 6.79 -27.80
N ARG A 10 2.81 7.24 -27.45
CA ARG A 10 2.29 8.55 -27.85
C ARG A 10 3.07 9.71 -27.25
N LEU A 11 3.51 9.60 -25.99
CA LEU A 11 4.36 10.62 -25.36
C LEU A 11 5.72 10.74 -26.05
N GLU A 12 6.31 9.61 -26.44
CA GLU A 12 7.55 9.58 -27.24
C GLU A 12 7.36 10.24 -28.61
N GLN A 13 6.30 9.87 -29.34
CA GLN A 13 5.99 10.48 -30.65
C GLN A 13 5.75 12.00 -30.55
N ALA A 14 5.21 12.47 -29.42
CA ALA A 14 4.99 13.89 -29.16
C ALA A 14 6.26 14.64 -28.68
N GLY A 15 7.42 13.98 -28.57
CA GLY A 15 8.64 14.58 -28.03
C GLY A 15 8.53 14.93 -26.54
N ARG A 16 7.73 14.18 -25.77
CA ARG A 16 7.48 14.38 -24.34
C ARG A 16 7.90 13.15 -23.50
N PRO A 17 9.16 12.70 -23.57
CA PRO A 17 9.63 11.53 -22.82
C PRO A 17 9.57 11.71 -21.28
N GLU A 18 9.55 12.96 -20.81
CA GLU A 18 9.36 13.30 -19.39
C GLU A 18 7.90 13.58 -18.99
N GLY A 19 6.96 13.37 -19.91
CA GLY A 19 5.52 13.38 -19.62
C GLY A 19 5.13 12.27 -18.65
N PHE A 20 3.90 12.30 -18.14
CA PHE A 20 3.38 11.28 -17.23
C PHE A 20 2.20 10.52 -17.83
N ILE A 21 2.07 9.27 -17.41
CA ILE A 21 0.96 8.38 -17.70
C ILE A 21 0.14 8.27 -16.42
N ALA A 22 -1.12 8.68 -16.46
CA ALA A 22 -2.06 8.52 -15.35
C ALA A 22 -2.93 7.27 -15.60
N CYS A 23 -2.92 6.33 -14.65
CA CYS A 23 -3.80 5.17 -14.70
C CYS A 23 -5.15 5.57 -14.12
N PHE A 24 -6.22 5.40 -14.90
CA PHE A 24 -7.57 5.79 -14.52
C PHE A 24 -8.57 4.80 -15.11
N ASP A 25 -9.49 4.28 -14.29
CA ASP A 25 -10.51 3.33 -14.75
C ASP A 25 -11.66 4.07 -15.43
N ALA A 26 -12.29 3.42 -16.42
CA ALA A 26 -13.40 4.00 -17.19
C ALA A 26 -14.65 4.30 -16.34
N ASP A 27 -14.78 3.66 -15.18
CA ASP A 27 -15.86 3.84 -14.22
C ASP A 27 -15.44 4.62 -12.96
N SER A 28 -14.24 5.23 -12.96
CA SER A 28 -13.81 6.15 -11.91
C SER A 28 -14.28 7.57 -12.20
N ARG A 29 -14.44 8.35 -11.14
CA ARG A 29 -14.56 9.83 -11.18
C ARG A 29 -13.30 10.46 -10.56
N CYS A 30 -13.17 11.78 -10.62
CA CYS A 30 -12.10 12.50 -9.93
C CYS A 30 -12.55 13.92 -9.57
N ASP A 31 -11.77 14.59 -8.72
CA ASP A 31 -11.95 16.01 -8.46
C ASP A 31 -11.65 16.84 -9.73
N ALA A 32 -12.30 17.99 -9.87
CA ALA A 32 -12.21 18.83 -11.09
C ALA A 32 -10.77 19.31 -11.40
N ASN A 33 -9.90 19.36 -10.39
CA ASN A 33 -8.50 19.78 -10.53
C ASN A 33 -7.53 18.61 -10.84
N TYR A 34 -8.02 17.39 -11.11
CA TYR A 34 -7.19 16.18 -11.26
C TYR A 34 -5.95 16.36 -12.15
N PHE A 35 -6.13 16.80 -13.39
CA PHE A 35 -5.00 17.01 -14.31
C PHE A 35 -4.11 18.18 -13.89
N GLN A 36 -4.68 19.25 -13.32
CA GLN A 36 -3.90 20.40 -12.85
C GLN A 36 -2.98 19.99 -11.69
N ALA A 37 -3.49 19.18 -10.76
CA ALA A 37 -2.72 18.65 -9.64
C ALA A 37 -1.59 17.73 -10.12
N LEU A 38 -1.85 16.82 -11.06
CA LEU A 38 -0.81 15.95 -11.64
C LEU A 38 0.29 16.75 -12.34
N VAL A 39 -0.09 17.71 -13.20
CA VAL A 39 0.87 18.57 -13.91
C VAL A 39 1.72 19.36 -12.91
N ARG A 40 1.10 19.94 -11.88
CA ARG A 40 1.80 20.67 -10.83
C ARG A 40 2.77 19.77 -10.07
N HIS A 41 2.31 18.58 -9.66
CA HIS A 41 3.11 17.63 -8.91
C HIS A 41 4.38 17.21 -9.66
N PHE A 42 4.26 16.72 -10.90
CA PHE A 42 5.43 16.27 -11.67
C PHE A 42 6.35 17.41 -12.13
N ARG A 43 5.86 18.65 -12.16
CA ARG A 43 6.67 19.86 -12.40
C ARG A 43 7.46 20.27 -11.15
N ASN A 44 6.82 20.25 -9.97
CA ASN A 44 7.44 20.62 -8.70
C ASN A 44 8.41 19.52 -8.20
N HIS A 45 8.20 18.27 -8.63
CA HIS A 45 9.04 17.12 -8.30
C HIS A 45 9.59 16.49 -9.58
N PRO A 46 10.58 17.11 -10.26
CA PRO A 46 11.13 16.60 -11.51
C PRO A 46 11.73 15.20 -11.39
N GLU A 47 12.32 14.88 -10.23
CA GLU A 47 12.89 13.56 -9.94
C GLU A 47 11.85 12.51 -9.52
N CYS A 48 10.56 12.87 -9.39
CA CYS A 48 9.51 11.91 -9.03
C CYS A 48 9.29 10.93 -10.19
N PRO A 49 9.54 9.62 -10.00
CA PRO A 49 9.39 8.64 -11.07
C PRO A 49 7.93 8.18 -11.20
N ALA A 50 7.20 8.14 -10.09
CA ALA A 50 5.81 7.73 -10.01
C ALA A 50 5.19 8.25 -8.71
N ALA A 51 3.87 8.37 -8.69
CA ALA A 51 3.09 8.74 -7.53
C ALA A 51 1.88 7.84 -7.35
N SER A 52 1.57 7.49 -6.10
CA SER A 52 0.22 7.06 -5.74
C SER A 52 -0.67 8.28 -5.61
N ILE A 53 -1.90 8.20 -6.09
CA ILE A 53 -2.86 9.31 -6.05
C ILE A 53 -3.84 9.03 -4.92
N TYR A 54 -4.16 10.06 -4.15
CA TYR A 54 -5.19 9.98 -3.13
C TYR A 54 -6.53 9.57 -3.75
N PHE A 55 -7.29 8.75 -3.04
CA PHE A 55 -8.56 8.24 -3.52
C PHE A 55 -9.59 8.21 -2.41
N GLU A 56 -10.87 8.20 -2.75
CA GLU A 56 -11.95 7.84 -1.81
C GLU A 56 -13.05 7.14 -2.60
N HIS A 57 -13.54 6.00 -2.13
CA HIS A 57 -14.74 5.41 -2.72
C HIS A 57 -15.99 6.20 -2.29
N PRO A 58 -17.02 6.25 -3.15
CA PRO A 58 -18.30 6.81 -2.76
C PRO A 58 -18.92 5.93 -1.67
N LEU A 59 -19.42 6.56 -0.61
CA LEU A 59 -20.05 5.89 0.54
C LEU A 59 -21.58 5.98 0.50
N MET A 60 -22.13 6.58 -0.55
CA MET A 60 -23.56 6.72 -0.80
C MET A 60 -23.79 7.05 -2.28
N GLY A 61 -25.01 6.83 -2.77
CA GLY A 61 -25.43 7.17 -4.13
C GLY A 61 -26.64 6.35 -4.58
N SER A 62 -27.05 6.58 -5.83
CA SER A 62 -28.18 5.88 -6.46
C SER A 62 -27.77 4.80 -7.47
N ASP A 63 -26.47 4.72 -7.79
CA ASP A 63 -25.96 3.83 -8.83
C ASP A 63 -25.93 2.35 -8.36
N HIS A 64 -25.97 2.13 -7.05
CA HIS A 64 -25.86 0.80 -6.43
C HIS A 64 -26.77 0.67 -5.19
N PRO A 65 -27.12 -0.56 -4.78
CA PRO A 65 -27.84 -0.81 -3.53
C PRO A 65 -27.04 -0.33 -2.28
N PRO A 66 -27.71 0.02 -1.16
CA PRO A 66 -27.05 0.44 0.09
C PRO A 66 -25.96 -0.51 0.60
N GLU A 67 -26.14 -1.81 0.40
CA GLU A 67 -25.21 -2.85 0.85
C GLU A 67 -23.85 -2.75 0.16
N VAL A 68 -23.81 -2.27 -1.08
CA VAL A 68 -22.56 -2.00 -1.82
C VAL A 68 -21.77 -0.90 -1.12
N TYR A 69 -22.46 0.15 -0.66
CA TYR A 69 -21.85 1.27 0.03
C TYR A 69 -21.35 0.89 1.43
N THR A 70 -22.08 0.04 2.15
CA THR A 70 -21.63 -0.54 3.43
C THR A 70 -20.39 -1.43 3.22
N ALA A 71 -20.39 -2.27 2.19
CA ALA A 71 -19.27 -3.14 1.88
C ALA A 71 -18.00 -2.36 1.50
N ILE A 72 -18.14 -1.35 0.62
CA ILE A 72 -16.98 -0.55 0.22
C ILE A 72 -16.43 0.32 1.36
N LEU A 73 -17.30 0.79 2.26
CA LEU A 73 -16.88 1.51 3.46
C LEU A 73 -15.96 0.62 4.32
N SER A 74 -16.39 -0.61 4.60
CA SER A 74 -15.61 -1.57 5.40
C SER A 74 -14.29 -1.96 4.71
N TYR A 75 -14.33 -2.16 3.39
CA TYR A 75 -13.12 -2.49 2.62
C TYR A 75 -12.14 -1.32 2.55
N GLU A 76 -12.60 -0.08 2.31
CA GLU A 76 -11.71 1.07 2.32
C GLU A 76 -11.11 1.30 3.70
N LEU A 77 -11.88 1.09 4.78
CA LEU A 77 -11.37 1.16 6.13
C LEU A 77 -10.21 0.16 6.35
N HIS A 78 -10.34 -1.06 5.83
CA HIS A 78 -9.24 -2.02 5.80
C HIS A 78 -8.02 -1.50 5.00
N LEU A 79 -8.21 -0.95 3.79
CA LEU A 79 -7.10 -0.42 2.99
C LEU A 79 -6.33 0.67 3.74
N ARG A 80 -7.05 1.62 4.37
CA ARG A 80 -6.46 2.70 5.16
C ARG A 80 -5.73 2.17 6.38
N TYR A 81 -6.37 1.31 7.16
CA TYR A 81 -5.75 0.66 8.31
C TYR A 81 -4.47 -0.08 7.89
N TYR A 82 -4.52 -0.88 6.83
CA TYR A 82 -3.39 -1.69 6.35
C TYR A 82 -2.15 -0.84 6.04
N ILE A 83 -2.33 0.27 5.31
CA ILE A 83 -1.23 1.17 4.98
C ILE A 83 -0.75 1.93 6.21
N GLN A 84 -1.65 2.40 7.07
CA GLN A 84 -1.28 3.14 8.27
C GLN A 84 -0.61 2.27 9.33
N ALA A 85 -1.01 1.00 9.45
CA ALA A 85 -0.41 0.05 10.37
C ALA A 85 1.03 -0.29 9.93
N GLN A 86 1.27 -0.46 8.63
CA GLN A 86 2.64 -0.59 8.09
C GLN A 86 3.50 0.64 8.39
N ARG A 87 2.95 1.85 8.20
CA ARG A 87 3.65 3.11 8.52
C ARG A 87 3.98 3.19 10.01
N TRP A 88 3.03 2.85 10.87
CA TRP A 88 3.20 2.81 12.31
C TRP A 88 4.24 1.77 12.75
N ALA A 89 4.32 0.64 12.04
CA ALA A 89 5.35 -0.37 12.25
C ALA A 89 6.75 0.05 11.76
N GLY A 90 6.89 1.20 11.07
CA GLY A 90 8.16 1.70 10.56
C GLY A 90 8.54 1.19 9.18
N PHE A 91 7.60 0.59 8.43
CA PHE A 91 7.85 0.18 7.05
C PHE A 91 7.84 1.41 6.10
N PRO A 92 8.96 1.73 5.41
CA PRO A 92 9.09 2.99 4.69
C PRO A 92 8.37 3.04 3.34
N HIS A 93 8.02 1.88 2.77
CA HIS A 93 7.44 1.78 1.42
C HIS A 93 5.93 1.50 1.45
N ALA A 94 5.26 1.95 2.52
CA ALA A 94 3.83 1.78 2.75
C ALA A 94 2.99 2.81 1.98
N PHE A 95 2.50 2.39 0.81
CA PHE A 95 1.67 3.19 -0.08
C PHE A 95 0.48 2.37 -0.60
N HIS A 96 -0.62 3.05 -0.85
CA HIS A 96 -1.77 2.46 -1.52
C HIS A 96 -1.42 2.05 -2.95
N THR A 97 -1.94 0.90 -3.37
CA THR A 97 -1.67 0.32 -4.69
C THR A 97 -2.96 0.13 -5.50
N VAL A 98 -3.83 1.14 -5.47
CA VAL A 98 -5.11 1.14 -6.21
C VAL A 98 -4.82 1.46 -7.68
N GLY A 99 -5.20 0.54 -8.58
CA GLY A 99 -4.91 0.61 -10.03
C GLY A 99 -5.28 1.93 -10.70
N SER A 100 -6.49 2.41 -10.43
CA SER A 100 -7.01 3.67 -10.96
C SER A 100 -6.46 4.94 -10.29
N SER A 101 -5.56 4.79 -9.33
CA SER A 101 -5.06 5.90 -8.51
C SER A 101 -3.53 5.91 -8.48
N MET A 102 -2.91 5.90 -9.66
CA MET A 102 -1.46 6.04 -9.79
C MET A 102 -1.06 6.79 -11.06
N ALA A 103 0.11 7.42 -11.02
CA ALA A 103 0.73 8.02 -12.19
C ALA A 103 2.23 7.69 -12.23
N VAL A 104 2.80 7.64 -13.43
CA VAL A 104 4.21 7.28 -13.66
C VAL A 104 4.79 8.17 -14.76
N ARG A 105 6.04 8.61 -14.61
CA ARG A 105 6.76 9.31 -15.68
C ARG A 105 7.07 8.34 -16.82
N CYS A 106 6.95 8.78 -18.07
CA CYS A 106 7.17 7.92 -19.23
C CYS A 106 8.59 7.33 -19.24
N SER A 107 9.61 8.15 -19.00
CA SER A 107 11.00 7.72 -18.82
C SER A 107 11.16 6.65 -17.73
N ALA A 108 10.54 6.85 -16.56
CA ALA A 108 10.57 5.89 -15.46
C ALA A 108 9.81 4.59 -15.78
N TYR A 109 8.69 4.68 -16.51
CA TYR A 109 7.93 3.53 -17.00
C TYR A 109 8.81 2.64 -17.89
N GLN A 110 9.54 3.24 -18.83
CA GLN A 110 10.46 2.53 -19.74
C GLN A 110 11.64 1.91 -18.96
N GLN A 111 12.27 2.67 -18.06
CA GLN A 111 13.38 2.19 -17.24
C GLN A 111 13.00 0.97 -16.37
N GLN A 112 11.75 0.91 -15.90
CA GLN A 112 11.22 -0.21 -15.12
C GLN A 112 10.67 -1.36 -15.99
N GLY A 113 10.87 -1.31 -17.32
CA GLY A 113 10.42 -2.34 -18.26
C GLY A 113 8.91 -2.39 -18.45
N GLY A 114 8.22 -1.29 -18.17
CA GLY A 114 6.78 -1.12 -18.32
C GLY A 114 5.92 -1.93 -17.34
N MET A 115 4.64 -2.06 -17.67
CA MET A 115 3.65 -2.81 -16.88
C MET A 115 3.92 -4.31 -16.95
N ASN A 116 3.79 -5.01 -15.82
CA ASN A 116 3.98 -6.45 -15.77
C ASN A 116 2.82 -7.20 -16.47
N LYS A 117 3.05 -8.48 -16.82
CA LYS A 117 2.07 -9.36 -17.48
C LYS A 117 1.30 -10.26 -16.51
N ARG A 118 1.33 -9.96 -15.20
CA ARG A 118 0.60 -10.79 -14.22
C ARG A 118 -0.89 -10.63 -14.45
N LYS A 119 -1.66 -11.70 -14.19
CA LYS A 119 -3.11 -11.74 -14.37
C LYS A 119 -3.88 -11.15 -13.16
N ALA A 120 -3.19 -10.90 -12.06
CA ALA A 120 -3.74 -10.30 -10.86
C ALA A 120 -2.65 -9.58 -10.06
N GLY A 121 -3.00 -8.45 -9.47
CA GLY A 121 -2.10 -7.63 -8.64
C GLY A 121 -0.99 -6.97 -9.42
N GLU A 122 -1.18 -6.86 -10.73
CA GLU A 122 -0.30 -6.13 -11.62
C GLU A 122 -0.01 -4.72 -11.08
N ASP A 123 -1.00 -4.05 -10.51
CA ASP A 123 -0.88 -2.72 -9.91
C ASP A 123 0.03 -2.72 -8.69
N PHE A 124 -0.17 -3.67 -7.77
CA PHE A 124 0.66 -3.88 -6.59
C PHE A 124 2.13 -4.10 -6.98
N TYR A 125 2.39 -5.04 -7.90
CA TYR A 125 3.75 -5.31 -8.34
C TYR A 125 4.35 -4.15 -9.14
N PHE A 126 3.54 -3.41 -9.90
CA PHE A 126 4.01 -2.29 -10.70
C PHE A 126 4.44 -1.12 -9.83
N ILE A 127 3.57 -0.65 -8.92
CA ILE A 127 3.89 0.52 -8.09
C ILE A 127 5.06 0.24 -7.14
N HIS A 128 5.18 -1.00 -6.64
CA HIS A 128 6.30 -1.39 -5.77
C HIS A 128 7.66 -1.50 -6.48
N LYS A 129 7.72 -1.38 -7.82
CA LYS A 129 8.99 -1.11 -8.51
C LYS A 129 9.55 0.27 -8.16
N PHE A 130 8.66 1.22 -7.89
CA PHE A 130 9.00 2.63 -7.69
C PHE A 130 9.08 3.02 -6.22
N THR A 131 8.33 2.38 -5.33
CA THR A 131 8.34 2.73 -3.89
C THR A 131 9.73 2.76 -3.23
N PRO A 132 10.73 1.94 -3.63
CA PRO A 132 12.09 2.04 -3.10
C PRO A 132 12.97 3.11 -3.76
N LEU A 133 12.52 3.71 -4.85
CA LEU A 133 13.26 4.76 -5.57
C LEU A 133 13.10 6.10 -4.83
N ALA A 134 14.15 6.91 -4.88
CA ALA A 134 14.08 8.29 -4.42
C ALA A 134 13.00 9.05 -5.22
N GLY A 135 12.27 9.93 -4.54
CA GLY A 135 11.26 10.78 -5.17
C GLY A 135 9.90 10.13 -5.43
N PHE A 136 9.69 8.83 -5.16
CA PHE A 136 8.34 8.28 -5.17
C PHE A 136 7.48 8.99 -4.12
N ALA A 137 6.30 9.46 -4.53
CA ALA A 137 5.48 10.33 -3.71
C ALA A 137 4.02 9.87 -3.64
N GLN A 138 3.27 10.49 -2.72
CA GLN A 138 1.82 10.41 -2.68
C GLN A 138 1.26 11.78 -3.07
N LEU A 139 0.41 11.84 -4.10
CA LEU A 139 -0.29 13.06 -4.51
C LEU A 139 -1.61 13.16 -3.77
N THR A 140 -1.77 14.18 -2.93
CA THR A 140 -2.97 14.41 -2.08
C THR A 140 -3.84 15.59 -2.53
N GLU A 141 -3.34 16.46 -3.42
CA GLU A 141 -4.03 17.66 -3.92
C GLU A 141 -5.29 17.37 -4.78
N ALA A 142 -5.45 16.16 -5.28
CA ALA A 142 -6.62 15.73 -6.02
C ALA A 142 -6.98 14.29 -5.67
N ARG A 143 -8.28 14.00 -5.72
CA ARG A 143 -8.82 12.68 -5.43
C ARG A 143 -9.28 11.96 -6.69
N VAL A 144 -8.94 10.67 -6.77
CA VAL A 144 -9.65 9.70 -7.62
C VAL A 144 -10.81 9.10 -6.82
N ILE A 145 -11.94 8.88 -7.48
CA ILE A 145 -13.15 8.31 -6.88
C ILE A 145 -13.46 7.00 -7.61
N PRO A 146 -12.88 5.86 -7.19
CA PRO A 146 -13.11 4.58 -7.85
C PRO A 146 -14.54 4.09 -7.63
N SER A 147 -15.11 3.41 -8.63
CA SER A 147 -16.42 2.78 -8.50
C SER A 147 -16.41 1.72 -7.38
N PRO A 148 -17.47 1.62 -6.56
CA PRO A 148 -17.61 0.58 -5.55
C PRO A 148 -18.19 -0.72 -6.14
N ARG A 149 -18.31 -0.86 -7.47
CA ARG A 149 -19.04 -1.96 -8.09
C ARG A 149 -18.46 -3.35 -7.73
N PRO A 150 -19.32 -4.36 -7.47
CA PRO A 150 -18.88 -5.75 -7.35
C PRO A 150 -18.36 -6.30 -8.70
N SER A 151 -17.38 -7.20 -8.67
CA SER A 151 -16.75 -7.74 -9.90
C SER A 151 -16.04 -9.08 -9.70
N HIS A 152 -16.23 -10.02 -10.63
CA HIS A 152 -15.54 -11.32 -10.71
C HIS A 152 -14.26 -11.33 -11.55
N ARG A 153 -13.88 -10.17 -12.13
CA ARG A 153 -12.81 -10.14 -13.14
C ARG A 153 -11.44 -10.56 -12.61
N VAL A 154 -11.20 -10.38 -11.31
CA VAL A 154 -9.91 -10.62 -10.66
C VAL A 154 -10.08 -11.30 -9.30
N PRO A 155 -9.08 -12.07 -8.83
CA PRO A 155 -9.17 -12.83 -7.58
C PRO A 155 -8.98 -11.98 -6.31
N PHE A 156 -8.64 -10.69 -6.43
CA PHE A 156 -8.54 -9.73 -5.32
C PHE A 156 -8.69 -8.29 -5.84
N GLY A 157 -8.95 -7.34 -4.93
CA GLY A 157 -9.18 -5.92 -5.24
C GLY A 157 -10.61 -5.48 -4.92
N THR A 158 -10.92 -4.20 -5.17
CA THR A 158 -12.17 -3.55 -4.76
C THR A 158 -13.43 -4.34 -5.12
N GLY A 159 -13.64 -4.63 -6.40
CA GLY A 159 -14.88 -5.31 -6.80
C GLY A 159 -14.98 -6.76 -6.30
N LYS A 160 -13.86 -7.44 -6.08
CA LYS A 160 -13.83 -8.77 -5.46
C LYS A 160 -14.22 -8.69 -3.98
N ALA A 161 -13.62 -7.76 -3.24
CA ALA A 161 -13.90 -7.53 -1.83
C ALA A 161 -15.36 -7.15 -1.58
N VAL A 162 -15.89 -6.19 -2.35
CA VAL A 162 -17.31 -5.79 -2.25
C VAL A 162 -18.22 -6.97 -2.51
N ARG A 163 -17.97 -7.74 -3.57
CA ARG A 163 -18.83 -8.90 -3.87
C ARG A 163 -18.79 -9.95 -2.77
N ASP A 164 -17.59 -10.32 -2.31
CA ASP A 164 -17.45 -11.35 -1.26
C ASP A 164 -18.20 -10.94 0.01
N MET A 165 -18.20 -9.64 0.34
CA MET A 165 -19.00 -9.11 1.45
C MET A 165 -20.50 -9.16 1.21
N LEU A 166 -20.96 -8.91 -0.02
CA LEU A 166 -22.39 -9.07 -0.36
C LEU A 166 -22.84 -10.52 -0.27
N GLU A 167 -21.97 -11.48 -0.58
CA GLU A 167 -22.25 -12.92 -0.52
C GLU A 167 -22.21 -13.46 0.92
N GLN A 168 -21.24 -13.03 1.72
CA GLN A 168 -20.99 -13.54 3.08
C GLN A 168 -21.73 -12.76 4.17
N GLY A 169 -22.04 -11.48 3.91
CA GLY A 169 -22.49 -10.53 4.92
C GLY A 169 -21.38 -10.13 5.91
N GLY A 170 -21.74 -9.25 6.85
CA GLY A 170 -20.82 -8.81 7.91
C GLY A 170 -19.84 -7.72 7.49
N SER A 171 -18.71 -7.65 8.19
CA SER A 171 -17.65 -6.66 7.98
C SER A 171 -16.45 -7.27 7.27
N TYR A 172 -15.70 -6.45 6.54
CA TYR A 172 -14.43 -6.88 5.98
C TYR A 172 -13.46 -7.27 7.09
N LEU A 173 -12.77 -8.41 6.95
CA LEU A 173 -11.79 -8.87 7.91
C LEU A 173 -10.39 -8.34 7.54
N SER A 174 -9.65 -7.88 8.55
CA SER A 174 -8.34 -7.28 8.42
C SER A 174 -7.33 -7.98 9.34
N TYR A 175 -6.05 -7.79 9.04
CA TYR A 175 -4.97 -8.28 9.88
C TYR A 175 -5.07 -7.72 11.30
N PRO A 176 -4.77 -8.52 12.34
CA PRO A 176 -4.96 -8.12 13.71
C PRO A 176 -3.80 -7.24 14.24
N PRO A 177 -4.07 -6.35 15.23
CA PRO A 177 -3.07 -5.50 15.88
C PRO A 177 -1.75 -6.19 16.24
N GLU A 178 -1.84 -7.40 16.79
CA GLU A 178 -0.71 -8.20 17.26
C GLU A 178 0.31 -8.44 16.15
N SER A 179 -0.14 -8.64 14.91
CA SER A 179 0.78 -8.85 13.79
C SER A 179 1.58 -7.58 13.47
N PHE A 180 0.98 -6.40 13.61
CA PHE A 180 1.69 -5.14 13.39
C PHE A 180 2.57 -4.74 14.57
N ILE A 181 2.20 -5.09 15.81
CA ILE A 181 3.05 -4.93 16.99
C ILE A 181 4.34 -5.75 16.81
N GLU A 182 4.21 -7.03 16.47
CA GLU A 182 5.35 -7.91 16.21
C GLU A 182 6.24 -7.39 15.07
N LEU A 183 5.63 -6.89 13.98
CA LEU A 183 6.36 -6.28 12.88
C LEU A 183 7.11 -5.01 13.32
N LYS A 184 6.46 -4.15 14.12
CA LYS A 184 7.04 -2.91 14.63
C LYS A 184 8.25 -3.19 15.52
N ASP A 185 8.14 -4.14 16.45
CA ASP A 185 9.22 -4.51 17.35
C ASP A 185 10.45 -4.95 16.55
N PHE A 186 10.24 -5.78 15.51
CA PHE A 186 11.32 -6.22 14.64
C PHE A 186 11.97 -5.10 13.84
N LEU A 187 11.18 -4.24 13.19
CA LEU A 187 11.70 -3.13 12.39
C LEU A 187 12.39 -2.07 13.26
N THR A 188 11.93 -1.87 14.49
CA THR A 188 12.58 -0.98 15.47
C THR A 188 13.96 -1.51 15.88
N CYS A 189 14.12 -2.83 15.98
CA CYS A 189 15.41 -3.44 16.27
C CYS A 189 16.38 -3.46 15.07
N LEU A 190 15.97 -3.00 13.87
CA LEU A 190 16.81 -3.06 12.65
C LEU A 190 18.24 -2.50 12.82
N PRO A 191 18.48 -1.33 13.47
CA PRO A 191 19.83 -0.82 13.70
C PRO A 191 20.75 -1.81 14.42
N SER A 192 20.21 -2.50 15.42
CA SER A 192 21.00 -3.41 16.23
C SER A 192 21.46 -4.66 15.46
N PHE A 193 20.77 -5.09 14.40
CA PHE A 193 21.25 -6.17 13.53
C PHE A 193 22.50 -5.77 12.73
N TYR A 194 22.69 -4.47 12.48
CA TYR A 194 23.89 -3.93 11.84
C TYR A 194 25.05 -3.79 12.83
N GLU A 195 24.78 -3.27 14.02
CA GLU A 195 25.81 -3.02 15.05
C GLU A 195 26.29 -4.30 15.74
N GLN A 196 25.37 -5.24 16.01
CA GLN A 196 25.64 -6.48 16.75
C GLN A 196 24.99 -7.68 16.04
N PRO A 197 25.61 -8.20 14.97
CA PRO A 197 24.98 -9.20 14.10
C PRO A 197 24.65 -10.56 14.74
N ALA A 198 25.36 -10.94 15.79
CA ALA A 198 25.36 -12.31 16.31
C ALA A 198 24.86 -12.42 17.77
N PRO A 199 24.07 -13.45 18.10
CA PRO A 199 23.20 -14.24 17.23
C PRO A 199 21.79 -13.64 17.15
N TRP A 200 21.34 -13.31 15.94
CA TRP A 200 20.04 -12.69 15.70
C TRP A 200 18.84 -13.49 16.25
N LYS A 201 18.98 -14.82 16.39
CA LYS A 201 17.95 -15.74 16.92
C LYS A 201 17.68 -15.56 18.41
N GLU A 202 18.64 -15.05 19.17
CA GLU A 202 18.49 -14.79 20.61
C GLU A 202 17.79 -13.47 20.88
N ARG A 203 17.61 -12.63 19.86
CA ARG A 203 16.90 -11.36 19.99
C ARG A 203 15.44 -11.60 20.34
N ARG A 204 14.92 -10.73 21.21
CA ARG A 204 13.51 -10.71 21.60
C ARG A 204 12.65 -10.43 20.36
N MET A 205 11.86 -11.40 19.97
CA MET A 205 10.86 -11.33 18.90
C MET A 205 9.81 -12.42 19.13
N SER A 206 8.63 -12.27 18.55
CA SER A 206 7.61 -13.32 18.64
C SER A 206 8.11 -14.63 18.00
N SER A 207 7.62 -15.76 18.52
CA SER A 207 7.90 -17.07 17.92
C SER A 207 7.39 -17.15 16.48
N VAL A 208 6.24 -16.55 16.20
CA VAL A 208 5.63 -16.47 14.86
C VAL A 208 6.55 -15.73 13.88
N LEU A 209 7.02 -14.53 14.23
CA LEU A 209 7.91 -13.78 13.35
C LEU A 209 9.26 -14.47 13.18
N ARG A 210 9.81 -15.05 14.25
CA ARG A 210 11.05 -15.83 14.20
C ARG A 210 10.93 -16.99 13.21
N GLU A 211 9.86 -17.77 13.31
CA GLU A 211 9.59 -18.89 12.42
C GLU A 211 9.47 -18.41 10.97
N PHE A 212 8.74 -17.31 10.72
CA PHE A 212 8.66 -16.70 9.40
C PHE A 212 10.03 -16.33 8.84
N LEU A 213 10.86 -15.64 9.62
CA LEU A 213 12.20 -15.21 9.21
C LEU A 213 13.12 -16.40 8.91
N ILE A 214 13.03 -17.48 9.70
CA ILE A 214 13.75 -18.74 9.41
C ILE A 214 13.32 -19.30 8.05
N MET A 215 12.01 -19.40 7.79
CA MET A 215 11.50 -19.90 6.51
C MET A 215 11.90 -19.02 5.32
N GLN A 216 12.05 -17.71 5.51
CA GLN A 216 12.50 -16.79 4.47
C GLN A 216 14.04 -16.75 4.31
N GLY A 217 14.79 -17.59 5.03
CA GLY A 217 16.25 -17.66 4.94
C GLY A 217 16.94 -16.41 5.48
N PHE A 218 16.36 -15.77 6.51
CA PHE A 218 16.84 -14.48 7.03
C PHE A 218 18.29 -14.50 7.49
N GLU A 219 18.77 -15.61 8.06
CA GLU A 219 20.16 -15.75 8.51
C GLU A 219 21.17 -15.54 7.36
N HIS A 220 20.98 -16.28 6.26
CA HIS A 220 21.82 -16.12 5.07
C HIS A 220 21.68 -14.71 4.49
N LYS A 221 20.45 -14.18 4.45
CA LYS A 221 20.20 -12.85 3.89
C LYS A 221 20.84 -11.75 4.73
N LEU A 222 20.77 -11.84 6.05
CA LEU A 222 21.38 -10.89 6.97
C LEU A 222 22.89 -10.87 6.78
N SER A 223 23.55 -12.03 6.71
CA SER A 223 24.98 -12.13 6.43
C SER A 223 25.38 -11.49 5.10
N GLU A 224 24.61 -11.74 4.02
CA GLU A 224 24.82 -11.10 2.71
C GLU A 224 24.67 -9.57 2.79
N LEU A 225 23.64 -9.08 3.49
CA LEU A 225 23.40 -7.66 3.65
C LEU A 225 24.53 -6.96 4.42
N LEU A 226 25.03 -7.58 5.48
CA LEU A 226 26.13 -7.05 6.29
C LEU A 226 27.44 -7.03 5.51
N LEU A 227 27.77 -8.12 4.80
CA LEU A 227 29.00 -8.24 4.03
C LEU A 227 29.13 -7.16 2.94
N HIS A 228 28.01 -6.74 2.36
CA HIS A 228 27.99 -5.81 1.23
C HIS A 228 27.37 -4.44 1.55
N SER A 229 27.44 -4.02 2.82
CA SER A 229 26.99 -2.69 3.24
C SER A 229 28.06 -1.99 4.08
N ALA A 230 28.68 -0.95 3.52
CA ALA A 230 29.70 -0.17 4.22
C ALA A 230 29.13 0.83 5.26
N SER A 231 27.81 1.02 5.28
CA SER A 231 27.12 1.92 6.20
C SER A 231 25.73 1.40 6.56
N TYR A 232 25.20 1.82 7.71
CA TYR A 232 23.83 1.49 8.11
C TYR A 232 22.79 1.98 7.08
N ALA A 233 23.00 3.15 6.46
CA ALA A 233 22.11 3.65 5.43
C ALA A 233 22.03 2.69 4.22
N THR A 234 23.17 2.17 3.77
CA THR A 234 23.23 1.17 2.68
C THR A 234 22.57 -0.13 3.10
N PHE A 235 22.88 -0.62 4.30
CA PHE A 235 22.28 -1.81 4.88
C PHE A 235 20.76 -1.70 4.93
N ARG A 236 20.24 -0.60 5.51
CA ARG A 236 18.81 -0.33 5.64
C ARG A 236 18.12 -0.29 4.27
N GLY A 237 18.71 0.40 3.29
CA GLY A 237 18.19 0.44 1.92
C GLY A 237 18.09 -0.95 1.30
N ARG A 238 19.15 -1.76 1.40
CA ARG A 238 19.14 -3.14 0.87
C ARG A 238 18.19 -4.06 1.64
N PHE A 239 18.08 -3.88 2.96
CA PHE A 239 17.13 -4.61 3.80
C PHE A 239 15.70 -4.38 3.31
N PHE A 240 15.26 -3.14 3.11
CA PHE A 240 13.88 -2.87 2.67
C PHE A 240 13.62 -3.18 1.18
N ARG A 241 14.67 -3.36 0.36
CA ARG A 241 14.51 -3.98 -0.98
C ARG A 241 14.18 -5.47 -0.88
N TRP A 242 14.78 -6.18 0.08
CA TRP A 242 14.48 -7.58 0.35
C TRP A 242 13.17 -7.75 1.13
N PHE A 243 13.06 -7.08 2.28
CA PHE A 243 11.89 -7.00 3.14
C PHE A 243 10.89 -5.99 2.57
N ASN A 244 10.44 -6.25 1.34
CA ASN A 244 9.50 -5.40 0.60
C ASN A 244 8.04 -5.65 1.02
N ALA A 245 7.10 -4.89 0.45
CA ALA A 245 5.68 -4.99 0.78
C ALA A 245 5.09 -6.40 0.53
N PHE A 246 5.62 -7.14 -0.44
CA PHE A 246 5.22 -8.52 -0.67
C PHE A 246 5.65 -9.44 0.46
N LEU A 247 6.84 -9.22 1.05
CA LEU A 247 7.31 -9.97 2.21
C LEU A 247 6.50 -9.60 3.47
N VAL A 248 6.12 -8.33 3.63
CA VAL A 248 5.18 -7.89 4.68
C VAL A 248 3.85 -8.63 4.56
N MET A 249 3.24 -8.64 3.37
CA MET A 249 1.99 -9.36 3.13
C MET A 249 2.13 -10.87 3.41
N LYS A 250 3.24 -11.49 2.99
CA LYS A 250 3.54 -12.89 3.30
C LYS A 250 3.65 -13.15 4.80
N TYR A 251 4.30 -12.26 5.55
CA TYR A 251 4.39 -12.37 6.99
C TYR A 251 2.99 -12.32 7.63
N LEU A 252 2.14 -11.38 7.23
CA LEU A 252 0.79 -11.26 7.77
C LEU A 252 -0.08 -12.49 7.47
N HIS A 253 0.01 -13.06 6.25
CA HIS A 253 -0.64 -14.33 5.94
C HIS A 253 -0.08 -15.51 6.73
N PHE A 254 1.24 -15.54 6.95
CA PHE A 254 1.85 -16.56 7.78
C PHE A 254 1.40 -16.44 9.24
N ALA A 255 1.38 -15.23 9.80
CA ALA A 255 0.90 -14.96 11.15
C ALA A 255 -0.55 -15.41 11.34
N ARG A 256 -1.42 -15.16 10.35
CA ARG A 256 -2.78 -15.70 10.30
C ARG A 256 -2.81 -17.23 10.40
N SER A 257 -1.99 -17.91 9.59
CA SER A 257 -1.88 -19.38 9.64
C SER A 257 -1.35 -19.92 10.97
N LYS A 258 -0.71 -19.07 11.79
CA LYS A 258 -0.16 -19.37 13.11
C LYS A 258 -1.04 -18.89 14.27
N GLY A 259 -2.31 -18.60 14.00
CA GLY A 259 -3.31 -18.28 15.03
C GLY A 259 -3.49 -16.79 15.31
N ARG A 260 -2.88 -15.89 14.53
CA ARG A 260 -3.24 -14.45 14.52
C ARG A 260 -4.46 -14.24 13.62
N ALA A 261 -5.62 -14.70 14.07
CA ALA A 261 -6.86 -14.64 13.30
C ALA A 261 -7.19 -13.19 12.89
N ASP A 262 -7.73 -13.02 11.68
CA ASP A 262 -8.18 -11.70 11.24
C ASP A 262 -9.32 -11.20 12.14
N VAL A 263 -9.41 -9.88 12.27
CA VAL A 263 -10.43 -9.17 13.05
C VAL A 263 -11.23 -8.25 12.14
N PRO A 264 -12.45 -7.84 12.52
CA PRO A 264 -13.18 -6.82 11.77
C PRO A 264 -12.32 -5.57 11.51
N ALA A 265 -12.39 -5.04 10.29
CA ALA A 265 -11.59 -3.88 9.88
C ALA A 265 -11.79 -2.69 10.82
N SER A 266 -13.00 -2.50 11.34
CA SER A 266 -13.32 -1.46 12.31
C SER A 266 -12.63 -1.62 13.66
N LEU A 267 -12.46 -2.86 14.15
CA LEU A 267 -11.74 -3.15 15.38
C LEU A 267 -10.25 -2.83 15.23
N ALA A 268 -9.64 -3.32 14.16
CA ALA A 268 -8.25 -3.05 13.81
C ALA A 268 -8.00 -1.54 13.62
N ALA A 269 -8.87 -0.88 12.85
CA ALA A 269 -8.81 0.55 12.58
C ALA A 269 -8.94 1.40 13.84
N ARG A 270 -9.87 1.04 14.74
CA ARG A 270 -10.06 1.70 16.04
C ARG A 270 -8.81 1.60 16.90
N TRP A 271 -8.25 0.40 17.06
CA TRP A 271 -7.03 0.18 17.82
C TRP A 271 -5.90 1.11 17.37
N LEU A 272 -5.63 1.19 16.06
CA LEU A 272 -4.53 2.02 15.57
C LEU A 272 -4.77 3.53 15.75
N LEU A 273 -6.01 4.01 15.68
CA LEU A 273 -6.32 5.40 15.99
C LEU A 273 -6.17 5.70 17.48
N GLU A 274 -6.53 4.75 18.35
CA GLU A 274 -6.36 4.85 19.80
C GLU A 274 -4.86 4.89 20.17
N GLU A 275 -4.04 4.00 19.61
CA GLU A 275 -2.56 4.00 19.76
C GLU A 275 -1.90 5.32 19.34
N ARG A 276 -2.56 6.09 18.47
CA ARG A 276 -2.07 7.39 17.99
C ARG A 276 -2.68 8.57 18.74
N GLY A 277 -3.61 8.35 19.68
CA GLY A 277 -4.37 9.43 20.32
C GLY A 277 -5.23 10.22 19.33
N GLN A 278 -5.67 9.59 18.24
CA GLN A 278 -6.43 10.21 17.14
C GLN A 278 -7.83 9.61 16.99
N LEU A 279 -8.33 8.91 18.00
CA LEU A 279 -9.64 8.27 17.97
C LEU A 279 -10.76 9.33 17.94
N PRO A 280 -11.69 9.28 16.97
CA PRO A 280 -12.83 10.19 16.93
C PRO A 280 -13.81 9.93 18.08
N GLU A 281 -14.61 10.94 18.43
CA GLU A 281 -15.67 10.82 19.46
C GLU A 281 -16.71 9.76 19.07
N GLN A 282 -17.22 9.84 17.84
CA GLN A 282 -18.05 8.79 17.24
C GLN A 282 -17.16 7.64 16.79
N LYS A 283 -17.52 6.40 17.15
CA LYS A 283 -16.70 5.20 16.91
C LYS A 283 -17.30 4.23 15.90
N ASP A 284 -18.25 4.70 15.09
CA ASP A 284 -18.77 3.96 13.95
C ASP A 284 -17.78 3.94 12.77
N ASP A 285 -18.01 3.03 11.82
CA ASP A 285 -17.07 2.80 10.73
C ASP A 285 -16.91 4.04 9.82
N TYR A 286 -17.94 4.88 9.70
CA TYR A 286 -17.87 6.11 8.90
C TYR A 286 -16.96 7.15 9.55
N ALA A 287 -17.11 7.38 10.86
CA ALA A 287 -16.26 8.29 11.61
C ALA A 287 -14.79 7.81 11.61
N LEU A 288 -14.57 6.50 11.78
CA LEU A 288 -13.25 5.89 11.67
C LEU A 288 -12.64 6.13 10.28
N LEU A 289 -13.36 5.80 9.20
CA LEU A 289 -12.87 5.98 7.83
C LEU A 289 -12.59 7.46 7.51
N SER A 290 -13.48 8.37 7.92
CA SER A 290 -13.32 9.81 7.75
C SER A 290 -12.04 10.30 8.42
N ARG A 291 -11.75 9.83 9.64
CA ARG A 291 -10.52 10.18 10.33
C ARG A 291 -9.26 9.69 9.59
N TYR A 292 -9.28 8.47 9.06
CA TYR A 292 -8.20 7.96 8.22
C TYR A 292 -8.01 8.76 6.94
N ARG A 293 -9.10 9.19 6.29
CA ARG A 293 -9.07 10.04 5.10
C ARG A 293 -8.42 11.40 5.39
N GLU A 294 -8.71 12.01 6.54
CA GLU A 294 -8.08 13.25 7.00
C GLU A 294 -6.57 13.09 7.22
N ILE A 295 -6.17 12.07 7.98
CA ILE A 295 -4.75 11.76 8.27
C ILE A 295 -3.96 11.61 6.97
N GLU A 296 -4.56 10.99 5.95
CA GLU A 296 -3.88 10.81 4.66
C GLU A 296 -3.87 12.04 3.76
N ARG A 297 -4.82 12.98 3.92
CA ARG A 297 -4.81 14.26 3.20
C ARG A 297 -3.82 15.26 3.76
N MET A 298 -3.60 15.26 5.08
CA MET A 298 -2.66 16.16 5.77
C MET A 298 -1.19 15.77 5.58
N ARG A 299 -0.91 14.74 4.79
CA ARG A 299 0.44 14.25 4.58
C ARG A 299 1.03 14.88 3.31
N ASP A 300 2.07 15.69 3.53
CA ASP A 300 3.01 16.16 2.49
C ASP A 300 4.04 15.06 2.17
#